data_AF-A0AAW0PWK0-F1
#
_entry.id   AF-A0AAW0PWK0-F1
#
_cell.length_a   1.000
_cell.length_b   1.000
_cell.length_c   1.000
_cell.angle_alpha   90.00
_cell.angle_beta   90.00
_cell.angle_gamma   90.00
#
_symmetry.space_group_name_H-M   'P 1'
#
loop_
_entity.id
_entity.type
_entity.pdbx_description
1 polymer ?
#
loop_
_entity_poly.entity_id
_entity_poly.type
_entity_poly.pdbx_seq_one_letter_code
_entity_poly.pdbx_strand_id
1 'polypeptide(L)' 'MKKVVCVDQQRPNIPNRWFSDATLSSLAKLMKECWYQNPSARLTALRIKKTLTKIDSSLDKIKTDI' A
#
# COMPACT_ATOMS: atom_id res chain seq x y z
N MET A 1 8.21 -14.84 -14.71
CA MET A 1 8.20 -13.56 -13.95
C MET A 1 8.71 -12.35 -14.74
N LYS A 2 9.85 -12.43 -15.47
CA LYS A 2 10.39 -11.28 -16.23
C LYS A 2 9.42 -10.65 -17.24
N LYS A 3 8.76 -11.47 -18.08
CA LYS A 3 7.79 -10.97 -19.07
C LYS A 3 6.68 -10.15 -18.40
N VAL A 4 5.94 -10.76 -17.49
CA VAL A 4 4.78 -10.13 -16.83
C VAL A 4 5.15 -8.90 -15.98
N VAL A 5 6.21 -8.98 -15.18
CA VAL A 5 6.54 -7.94 -14.19
C VAL A 5 7.46 -6.85 -14.75
N CYS A 6 8.46 -7.23 -15.56
CA CYS A 6 9.48 -6.31 -16.04
C CYS A 6 9.19 -5.75 -17.44
N VAL A 7 8.58 -6.56 -18.33
CA VAL A 7 8.25 -6.13 -19.71
C VAL A 7 6.84 -5.57 -19.77
N ASP A 8 5.84 -6.36 -19.36
CA ASP A 8 4.43 -5.98 -19.40
C ASP A 8 4.03 -5.07 -18.22
N GLN A 9 4.93 -4.88 -17.26
CA GLN A 9 4.78 -4.02 -16.08
C GLN A 9 3.51 -4.25 -15.27
N GLN A 10 2.96 -5.46 -15.32
CA GLN A 10 1.75 -5.80 -14.61
C GLN A 10 2.04 -5.85 -13.10
N ARG A 11 1.06 -5.41 -12.32
CA ARG A 11 1.02 -5.49 -10.86
C ARG A 11 -0.33 -6.07 -10.45
N PRO A 12 -0.43 -6.65 -9.24
CA PRO A 12 -1.70 -7.11 -8.72
C PRO A 12 -2.76 -6.00 -8.77
N ASN A 13 -3.96 -6.34 -9.23
CA ASN A 13 -5.06 -5.39 -9.29
C ASN A 13 -5.55 -5.06 -7.88
N ILE A 14 -5.77 -3.77 -7.60
CA ILE A 14 -6.33 -3.31 -6.32
C ILE A 14 -7.82 -3.01 -6.56
N PRO A 15 -8.74 -3.75 -5.91
CA PRO A 15 -10.18 -3.55 -6.10
C PRO A 15 -10.61 -2.12 -5.77
N ASN A 16 -11.46 -1.52 -6.60
CA ASN A 16 -11.92 -0.12 -6.40
C ASN A 16 -12.60 0.12 -5.04
N ARG A 17 -13.25 -0.92 -4.48
CA ARG A 17 -13.85 -0.87 -3.13
C ARG A 17 -12.86 -0.52 -2.02
N TRP A 18 -11.56 -0.72 -2.20
CA TRP A 18 -10.56 -0.33 -1.20
C TRP A 18 -10.41 1.19 -1.08
N PHE A 19 -10.75 1.94 -2.13
CA PHE A 19 -10.70 3.40 -2.08
C PHE A 19 -11.86 4.03 -1.30
N SER A 20 -12.93 3.27 -1.02
CA SER A 20 -14.04 3.70 -0.19
C SER A 20 -13.71 3.72 1.30
N ASP A 21 -12.70 2.96 1.72
CA ASP A 21 -12.23 2.90 3.11
C ASP A 21 -10.85 3.56 3.23
N ALA A 22 -10.70 4.50 4.16
CA ALA A 22 -9.47 5.29 4.28
C ALA A 22 -8.24 4.44 4.65
N THR A 23 -8.44 3.36 5.41
CA THR A 23 -7.38 2.44 5.84
C THR A 23 -6.92 1.59 4.65
N LEU A 24 -7.86 0.96 3.95
CA LEU A 24 -7.57 0.14 2.77
C LEU A 24 -6.99 0.98 1.63
N SER A 25 -7.44 2.23 1.47
CA SER A 25 -6.88 3.19 0.52
C SER A 25 -5.43 3.54 0.84
N SER A 26 -5.12 3.76 2.12
CA SER A 26 -3.75 4.00 2.59
C SER A 26 -2.84 2.79 2.39
N LEU A 27 -3.36 1.58 2.64
CA LEU A 27 -2.64 0.33 2.38
C LEU A 27 -2.40 0.12 0.87
N ALA A 28 -3.39 0.38 0.03
CA ALA A 28 -3.27 0.33 -1.43
C ALA A 28 -2.15 1.25 -1.94
N LYS A 29 -2.06 2.46 -1.40
CA LYS A 29 -1.00 3.41 -1.74
C LYS A 29 0.38 2.88 -1.34
N LEU A 30 0.51 2.34 -0.12
CA LEU A 30 1.74 1.72 0.36
C LEU A 30 2.20 0.58 -0.55
N MET A 31 1.28 -0.30 -0.97
CA MET A 31 1.59 -1.41 -1.88
C MET A 31 2.10 -0.92 -3.24
N LYS A 32 1.45 0.10 -3.83
CA LYS A 32 1.88 0.70 -5.09
C LYS A 32 3.31 1.26 -5.01
N GLU A 33 3.65 1.94 -3.91
CA GLU A 33 4.99 2.50 -3.69
C GLU A 33 6.07 1.40 -3.53
N CYS A 34 5.70 0.24 -2.99
CA CYS A 34 6.61 -0.92 -2.91
C CYS A 34 6.83 -1.62 -4.27
N TRP A 35 5.90 -1.45 -5.21
CA TRP A 35 5.91 -2.14 -6.51
C TRP A 35 6.50 -1.33 -7.65
N TYR A 36 7.13 -0.19 -7.37
CA TYR A 36 7.78 0.61 -8.40
C TYR A 36 8.82 -0.17 -9.20
N GLN A 37 8.88 0.13 -10.49
CA GLN A 37 9.83 -0.47 -11.42
C GLN A 37 11.27 -0.11 -11.03
N ASN A 38 11.50 1.16 -10.65
CA ASN A 38 12.77 1.63 -10.13
C ASN A 38 12.95 1.16 -8.66
N PRO A 39 13.98 0.35 -8.34
CA PRO A 39 14.25 -0.10 -6.98
C PRO A 39 14.49 1.05 -6.00
N SER A 40 15.16 2.13 -6.43
CA SER A 40 15.50 3.27 -5.57
C SER A 40 14.29 4.11 -5.18
N ALA A 41 13.18 4.00 -5.92
CA ALA A 41 11.92 4.66 -5.59
C ALA A 41 11.10 3.89 -4.55
N ARG A 42 11.45 2.62 -4.28
CA ARG A 42 10.69 1.77 -3.34
C ARG A 42 10.94 2.21 -1.91
N LEU A 43 9.93 1.94 -1.07
CA LEU A 43 10.02 2.23 0.34
C LEU A 43 11.02 1.32 1.05
N THR A 44 11.72 1.87 2.04
CA THR A 44 12.53 1.09 2.97
C THR A 44 11.64 0.38 4.00
N ALA A 45 12.12 -0.73 4.56
CA ALA A 45 11.40 -1.48 5.59
C ALA A 45 11.01 -0.61 6.79
N LEU A 46 11.89 0.30 7.23
CA LEU A 46 11.60 1.24 8.31
C LEU A 46 10.44 2.20 7.97
N ARG A 47 10.39 2.69 6.73
CA ARG A 47 9.32 3.57 6.27
C ARG A 47 8.00 2.83 6.18
N ILE A 48 8.01 1.59 5.68
CA ILE A 48 6.84 0.70 5.67
C ILE A 48 6.30 0.52 7.09
N LYS A 49 7.17 0.16 8.05
CA LYS A 49 6.79 -0.01 9.47
C LYS A 49 6.13 1.24 10.04
N LYS A 50 6.75 2.42 9.87
CA LYS A 50 6.22 3.69 10.37
C LYS A 50 4.85 4.01 9.76
N THR A 51 4.68 3.78 8.45
CA THR A 51 3.39 4.01 7.79
C THR A 51 2.32 3.05 8.30
N LEU A 52 2.64 1.76 8.50
CA LEU A 52 1.70 0.78 9.04
C LEU A 52 1.26 1.14 10.47
N THR A 53 2.19 1.53 11.35
CA THR A 53 1.84 2.01 12.70
C THR A 53 0.91 3.22 12.65
N LYS A 54 1.12 4.14 11.69
CA LYS A 54 0.22 5.30 11.51
C LYS A 54 -1.19 4.89 11.06
N ILE A 55 -1.28 3.89 10.16
CA ILE A 55 -2.56 3.36 9.69
C ILE A 55 -3.30 2.67 10.85
N ASP A 56 -2.60 1.86 11.64
CA ASP A 56 -3.12 1.16 12.81
C ASP A 56 -3.68 2.12 13.87
N SER A 57 -2.92 3.16 14.23
CA SER A 57 -3.42 4.21 15.14
C SER A 57 -4.62 5.00 14.60
N SER A 58 -4.87 4.95 13.28
CA SER A 58 -6.06 5.57 12.67
C SER A 58 -7.27 4.64 12.73
N LEU A 59 -7.07 3.33 12.75
CA LEU A 59 -8.12 2.32 12.95
C LEU A 59 -8.64 2.31 14.39
N ASP A 60 -7.76 2.47 15.37
CA ASP A 60 -8.16 2.49 16.79
C ASP A 60 -9.12 3.63 17.09
N LYS A 61 -8.97 4.78 16.42
CA LYS A 61 -9.90 5.92 16.53
C LYS A 61 -11.30 5.59 16.02
N ILE A 62 -11.39 4.81 14.94
CA ILE A 62 -12.68 4.42 14.35
C ILE A 62 -13.41 3.41 15.25
N LYS A 63 -12.69 2.54 15.96
CA LYS A 63 -13.28 1.59 16.91
C LYS A 63 -13.80 2.25 18.19
N THR A 64 -13.23 3.38 18.61
CA THR A 64 -13.69 4.10 19.81
C THR A 64 -14.92 4.97 19.58
N ASP A 65 -15.27 5.23 18.32
CA ASP A 65 -16.42 6.06 17.92
C ASP A 65 -17.67 5.23 17.52
N ILE A 66 -17.67 3.91 17.80
CA ILE A 66 -18.80 2.99 17.62
C ILE A 66 -19.35 2.53 18.96
#